data_AF-A0AAN9UJ48-F1
#
_entry.id   AF-A0AAN9UJ48-F1
#
_cell.length_a   1.000
_cell.length_b   1.000
_cell.length_c   1.000
_cell.angle_alpha   90.00
_cell.angle_beta   90.00
_cell.angle_gamma   90.00
#
_symmetry.space_group_name_H-M   'P 1'
#
loop_
_entity.id
_entity.type
_entity.pdbx_description
1 polymer ?
#
loop_
_entity_poly.entity_id
_entity_poly.type
_entity_poly.pdbx_seq_one_letter_code
_entity_poly.pdbx_strand_id
1 'polypeptide(L)'
;MCVAFFGDLVLSRACHEDIIVLWRIEGFSSDDPIPGPSSAPTTSDTERLTRSAFAPATISQYTRLLQFHTPGCGHQFYLRFKLFHQQDKNPVLAFGNAHSEIYFWDLARLTGYHNFLTEMRDSERAAAAGQQPAPVHRPGWLQPIKHRKQGGGAGDAVSKLKNNMLAADATGSDRDSVASGRTGSGSMNNAVETLHVHGGDLAASYTQETLESWEGKYDMTRVEDAIKAHATSKLTIKDFVGRQVAWNATGEWCVVVGSKNLAIVLQRWDKKMKGEDKDKK
;
A
#
# COMPACT_ATOMS: atom_id res chain seq x y z
N MET A 1 -8.28 -11.33 -13.05
CA MET A 1 -8.15 -12.71 -12.54
C MET A 1 -6.68 -13.03 -12.40
N CYS A 2 -6.23 -13.31 -11.18
CA CYS A 2 -4.85 -13.68 -10.87
C CYS A 2 -4.84 -14.35 -9.49
N VAL A 3 -4.01 -15.37 -9.31
CA VAL A 3 -3.79 -16.09 -8.05
C VAL A 3 -2.29 -16.36 -7.90
N ALA A 4 -1.78 -16.29 -6.67
CA ALA A 4 -0.40 -16.64 -6.33
C ALA A 4 -0.30 -17.04 -4.85
N PHE A 5 0.66 -17.90 -4.53
CA PHE A 5 1.04 -18.19 -3.16
C PHE A 5 1.96 -17.10 -2.58
N PHE A 6 1.85 -16.89 -1.27
CA PHE A 6 2.79 -16.13 -0.44
C PHE A 6 3.11 -16.96 0.80
N GLY A 7 4.16 -17.78 0.71
CA GLY A 7 4.30 -18.92 1.63
C GLY A 7 3.07 -19.82 1.50
N ASP A 8 2.46 -20.19 2.63
CA ASP A 8 1.23 -20.98 2.65
C ASP A 8 -0.06 -20.16 2.51
N LEU A 9 0.07 -18.82 2.42
CA LEU A 9 -1.06 -17.93 2.17
C LEU A 9 -1.34 -17.82 0.67
N VAL A 10 -2.55 -17.37 0.34
CA VAL A 10 -3.00 -17.18 -1.03
C VAL A 10 -3.36 -15.71 -1.26
N LEU A 11 -2.80 -15.13 -2.32
CA LEU A 11 -3.23 -13.86 -2.89
C LEU A 11 -4.09 -14.15 -4.11
N SER A 12 -5.24 -13.50 -4.22
CA SER A 12 -6.10 -13.65 -5.40
C SER A 12 -6.91 -12.39 -5.71
N ARG A 13 -7.35 -12.28 -6.97
CA ARG A 13 -8.28 -11.23 -7.39
C ARG A 13 -9.27 -11.70 -8.45
N ALA A 14 -10.48 -11.17 -8.39
CA ALA A 14 -11.52 -11.35 -9.39
C ALA A 14 -11.63 -10.13 -10.33
N CYS A 15 -12.61 -10.16 -11.23
CA CYS A 15 -13.08 -8.99 -11.99
C CYS A 15 -14.17 -8.28 -11.18
N HIS A 16 -14.42 -6.99 -11.42
CA HIS A 16 -15.40 -6.16 -10.69
C HIS A 16 -15.14 -5.93 -9.20
N GLU A 17 -14.18 -6.66 -8.63
CA GLU A 17 -13.67 -6.47 -7.30
C GLU A 17 -12.40 -5.61 -7.43
N ASP A 18 -12.48 -4.34 -7.05
CA ASP A 18 -11.35 -3.40 -7.00
C ASP A 18 -10.42 -3.71 -5.80
N ILE A 19 -10.12 -5.00 -5.60
CA ILE A 19 -9.29 -5.51 -4.50
C ILE A 19 -8.41 -6.69 -4.92
N ILE A 20 -7.29 -6.84 -4.22
CA ILE A 20 -6.54 -8.11 -4.12
C ILE A 20 -6.75 -8.65 -2.71
N VAL A 21 -7.09 -9.92 -2.59
CA VAL A 21 -7.42 -10.57 -1.31
C VAL A 21 -6.26 -11.44 -0.87
N LEU A 22 -5.81 -11.27 0.38
CA LEU A 22 -4.97 -12.24 1.08
C LEU A 22 -5.86 -13.13 1.95
N TRP A 23 -5.73 -14.43 1.80
CA TRP A 23 -6.50 -15.43 2.54
C TRP A 23 -5.67 -16.69 2.74
N ARG A 24 -6.15 -17.61 3.56
CA ARG A 24 -5.52 -18.91 3.79
C ARG A 24 -6.51 -20.05 3.65
N ILE A 25 -6.00 -21.22 3.29
CA ILE A 25 -6.74 -22.48 3.35
C ILE A 25 -6.61 -22.99 4.79
N GLU A 26 -7.72 -23.26 5.47
CA GLU A 26 -7.67 -23.78 6.84
C GLU A 26 -7.09 -25.21 6.83
N GLY A 27 -6.20 -25.47 7.78
CA GLY A 27 -5.50 -26.76 7.93
C GLY A 27 -4.43 -27.06 6.88
N PHE A 28 -4.15 -26.15 5.94
CA PHE A 28 -3.06 -26.31 4.99
C PHE A 28 -1.73 -25.83 5.58
N SER A 29 -0.70 -26.67 5.52
CA SER A 29 0.70 -26.31 5.71
C SER A 29 1.58 -27.03 4.71
N SER A 30 2.60 -26.35 4.17
CA SER A 30 3.60 -26.98 3.30
C SER A 30 4.62 -27.84 4.05
N ASP A 31 4.65 -27.75 5.39
CA ASP A 31 5.45 -28.63 6.26
C ASP A 31 4.82 -30.02 6.44
N ASP A 32 3.50 -30.14 6.17
CA ASP A 32 2.79 -31.41 6.27
C ASP A 32 3.11 -32.34 5.07
N PRO A 33 2.99 -33.68 5.25
CA PRO A 33 3.13 -34.62 4.14
C PRO A 33 2.15 -34.31 3.00
N ILE A 34 2.63 -34.38 1.76
CA ILE A 34 1.79 -34.13 0.58
C ILE A 34 0.67 -35.19 0.55
N PRO A 35 -0.61 -34.78 0.59
CA PRO A 35 -1.73 -35.71 0.55
C PRO A 35 -1.77 -36.49 -0.77
N GLY A 36 -2.06 -37.79 -0.68
CA GLY A 36 -2.26 -38.63 -1.86
C GLY A 36 -3.57 -38.32 -2.61
N PRO A 37 -3.72 -38.76 -3.88
CA PRO A 37 -4.94 -38.48 -4.65
C PRO A 37 -6.24 -38.97 -4.00
N SER A 38 -6.17 -40.03 -3.20
CA SER A 38 -7.33 -40.62 -2.50
C SER A 38 -7.90 -39.75 -1.38
N SER A 39 -7.16 -38.75 -0.88
CA SER A 39 -7.68 -37.81 0.12
C SER A 39 -8.34 -36.57 -0.49
N ALA A 40 -8.35 -36.44 -1.82
CA ALA A 40 -9.03 -35.35 -2.49
C ALA A 40 -10.56 -35.41 -2.22
N PRO A 41 -11.21 -34.27 -1.94
CA PRO A 41 -12.66 -34.27 -1.70
C PRO A 41 -13.43 -34.55 -2.99
N THR A 42 -14.59 -35.20 -2.86
CA THR A 42 -15.47 -35.52 -4.00
C THR A 42 -16.60 -34.50 -4.16
N THR A 43 -17.24 -34.52 -5.34
CA THR A 43 -18.36 -33.62 -5.69
C THR A 43 -19.74 -34.22 -5.39
N SER A 44 -19.84 -35.19 -4.48
CA SER A 44 -21.09 -35.94 -4.21
C SER A 44 -22.24 -35.06 -3.70
N ASP A 45 -21.93 -34.08 -2.84
CA ASP A 45 -22.87 -33.06 -2.38
C ASP A 45 -22.78 -31.85 -3.32
N THR A 46 -23.73 -31.64 -4.21
CA THR A 46 -23.68 -30.57 -5.23
C THR A 46 -23.96 -29.17 -4.68
N GLU A 47 -24.57 -29.04 -3.51
CA GLU A 47 -24.88 -27.73 -2.90
C GLU A 47 -23.64 -27.07 -2.31
N ARG A 48 -22.61 -27.88 -2.02
CA ARG A 48 -21.37 -27.42 -1.41
C ARG A 48 -20.43 -26.75 -2.42
N LEU A 49 -20.32 -25.43 -2.32
CA LEU A 49 -19.49 -24.59 -3.21
C LEU A 49 -17.98 -24.61 -2.85
N THR A 50 -17.61 -24.97 -1.62
CA THR A 50 -16.21 -25.07 -1.18
C THR A 50 -15.94 -26.45 -0.59
N ARG A 51 -14.79 -27.03 -0.92
CA ARG A 51 -14.34 -28.35 -0.45
C ARG A 51 -12.83 -28.28 -0.18
N SER A 52 -12.36 -29.05 0.80
CA SER A 52 -10.94 -29.09 1.18
C SER A 52 -10.60 -30.48 1.69
N ALA A 53 -9.39 -30.94 1.37
CA ALA A 53 -8.78 -32.12 1.98
C ALA A 53 -8.11 -31.81 3.34
N PHE A 54 -7.89 -30.52 3.63
CA PHE A 54 -7.04 -30.06 4.73
C PHE A 54 -7.83 -29.72 6.00
N ALA A 55 -9.14 -29.54 5.89
CA ALA A 55 -10.00 -29.17 7.01
C ALA A 55 -11.34 -29.92 6.96
N PRO A 56 -11.89 -30.35 8.11
CA PRO A 56 -13.23 -30.90 8.19
C PRO A 56 -14.29 -29.98 7.61
N ALA A 57 -15.37 -30.56 7.07
CA ALA A 57 -16.49 -29.81 6.51
C ALA A 57 -17.27 -28.97 7.53
N THR A 58 -17.11 -29.26 8.82
CA THR A 58 -17.84 -28.64 9.93
C THR A 58 -17.29 -27.28 10.32
N ILE A 59 -16.12 -26.90 9.78
CA ILE A 59 -15.48 -25.60 10.02
C ILE A 59 -15.34 -24.83 8.71
N SER A 60 -15.08 -23.52 8.79
CA SER A 60 -14.71 -22.75 7.62
C SER A 60 -13.48 -23.37 6.96
N GLN A 61 -13.48 -23.49 5.63
CA GLN A 61 -12.39 -24.13 4.88
C GLN A 61 -11.32 -23.13 4.42
N TYR A 62 -11.62 -21.85 4.56
CA TYR A 62 -10.70 -20.76 4.32
C TYR A 62 -11.04 -19.58 5.22
N THR A 63 -10.06 -18.70 5.42
CA THR A 63 -10.24 -17.44 6.14
C THR A 63 -9.66 -16.30 5.31
N ARG A 64 -10.47 -15.27 5.07
CA ARG A 64 -10.00 -14.00 4.51
C ARG A 64 -9.21 -13.27 5.59
N LEU A 65 -8.03 -12.77 5.24
CA LEU A 65 -7.12 -12.13 6.19
C LEU A 65 -7.03 -10.63 5.96
N LEU A 66 -6.76 -10.21 4.71
CA LEU A 66 -6.61 -8.81 4.36
C LEU A 66 -7.11 -8.56 2.93
N GLN A 67 -7.40 -7.30 2.62
CA GLN A 67 -7.74 -6.85 1.28
C GLN A 67 -6.89 -5.64 0.92
N PHE A 68 -6.40 -5.56 -0.32
CA PHE A 68 -5.61 -4.46 -0.83
C PHE A 68 -6.43 -3.71 -1.87
N HIS A 69 -6.64 -2.41 -1.67
CA HIS A 69 -7.51 -1.59 -2.52
C HIS A 69 -6.86 -1.28 -3.87
N THR A 70 -7.46 -1.75 -4.96
CA THR A 70 -6.99 -1.55 -6.34
C THR A 70 -8.05 -0.83 -7.19
N PRO A 71 -8.32 0.46 -6.94
CA PRO A 71 -9.41 1.17 -7.58
C PRO A 71 -9.20 1.31 -9.09
N GLY A 72 -10.31 1.49 -9.81
CA GLY A 72 -10.28 1.75 -11.23
C GLY A 72 -9.83 0.51 -12.02
N CYS A 73 -10.31 -0.68 -11.66
CA CYS A 73 -10.24 -1.83 -12.57
C CYS A 73 -11.53 -1.96 -13.39
N GLY A 74 -12.69 -1.59 -12.82
CA GLY A 74 -13.98 -1.65 -13.52
C GLY A 74 -14.28 -3.07 -14.03
N HIS A 75 -14.63 -3.19 -15.32
CA HIS A 75 -14.88 -4.47 -15.98
C HIS A 75 -13.62 -5.12 -16.59
N GLN A 76 -12.43 -4.53 -16.39
CA GLN A 76 -11.20 -5.07 -16.95
C GLN A 76 -10.76 -6.31 -16.17
N PHE A 77 -10.66 -7.43 -16.87
CA PHE A 77 -10.05 -8.66 -16.38
C PHE A 77 -8.65 -8.85 -16.99
N TYR A 78 -7.99 -9.97 -16.65
CA TYR A 78 -6.61 -10.25 -17.06
C TYR A 78 -5.60 -9.15 -16.67
N LEU A 79 -5.78 -8.59 -15.47
CA LEU A 79 -4.84 -7.72 -14.78
C LEU A 79 -4.18 -8.54 -13.67
N ARG A 80 -2.85 -8.63 -13.67
CA ARG A 80 -2.08 -9.52 -12.77
C ARG A 80 -1.18 -8.71 -11.86
N PHE A 81 -1.18 -9.06 -10.58
CA PHE A 81 -0.26 -8.50 -9.59
C PHE A 81 1.02 -9.34 -9.53
N LYS A 82 2.06 -8.80 -8.89
CA LYS A 82 3.25 -9.58 -8.52
C LYS A 82 3.76 -9.17 -7.16
N LEU A 83 3.95 -10.18 -6.31
CA LEU A 83 4.67 -10.04 -5.05
C LEU A 83 6.17 -10.24 -5.32
N PHE A 84 6.97 -9.26 -4.92
CA PHE A 84 8.39 -9.44 -4.67
C PHE A 84 8.56 -10.04 -3.29
N HIS A 85 9.19 -11.21 -3.22
CA HIS A 85 9.46 -11.90 -1.97
C HIS A 85 10.82 -12.61 -2.10
N GLN A 86 11.82 -12.11 -1.39
CA GLN A 86 13.18 -12.62 -1.35
C GLN A 86 13.69 -12.52 0.08
N GLN A 87 14.65 -13.36 0.44
CA GLN A 87 15.28 -13.34 1.76
C GLN A 87 15.90 -11.96 2.03
N ASP A 88 15.83 -11.52 3.30
CA ASP A 88 16.41 -10.27 3.80
C ASP A 88 15.92 -8.98 3.10
N LYS A 89 14.81 -9.06 2.37
CA LYS A 89 14.15 -7.91 1.75
C LYS A 89 12.69 -7.87 2.12
N ASN A 90 12.17 -6.65 2.31
CA ASN A 90 10.75 -6.46 2.54
C ASN A 90 9.92 -7.03 1.38
N PRO A 91 8.87 -7.83 1.66
CA PRO A 91 7.94 -8.28 0.63
C PRO A 91 7.14 -7.09 0.09
N VAL A 92 7.11 -6.92 -1.23
CA VAL A 92 6.42 -5.79 -1.87
C VAL A 92 5.44 -6.29 -2.92
N LEU A 93 4.16 -6.03 -2.70
CA LEU A 93 3.10 -6.28 -3.68
C LEU A 93 3.02 -5.10 -4.65
N ALA A 94 2.98 -5.38 -5.95
CA ALA A 94 2.75 -4.38 -6.98
C ALA A 94 1.64 -4.77 -7.95
N PHE A 95 0.90 -3.76 -8.40
CA PHE A 95 -0.23 -3.92 -9.29
C PHE A 95 -0.48 -2.68 -10.16
N GLY A 96 -0.67 -2.84 -11.47
CA GLY A 96 -1.07 -1.75 -12.38
C GLY A 96 -2.55 -1.84 -12.77
N ASN A 97 -3.33 -0.78 -12.56
CA ASN A 97 -4.77 -0.77 -12.81
C ASN A 97 -5.14 -0.47 -14.28
N ALA A 98 -6.43 -0.22 -14.53
CA ALA A 98 -6.93 0.14 -15.85
C ALA A 98 -7.00 1.66 -16.11
N HIS A 99 -6.49 2.49 -15.19
CA HIS A 99 -6.56 3.95 -15.24
C HIS A 99 -5.18 4.60 -15.09
N SER A 100 -4.14 3.98 -15.64
CA SER A 100 -2.79 4.55 -15.70
C SER A 100 -2.12 4.78 -14.35
N GLU A 101 -2.42 3.93 -13.36
CA GLU A 101 -1.80 3.96 -12.04
C GLU A 101 -1.14 2.61 -11.68
N ILE A 102 -0.02 2.67 -10.97
CA ILE A 102 0.67 1.52 -10.41
C ILE A 102 0.74 1.69 -8.90
N TYR A 103 0.25 0.70 -8.17
CA TYR A 103 0.16 0.67 -6.72
C TYR A 103 1.19 -0.26 -6.11
N PHE A 104 1.66 0.10 -4.91
CA PHE A 104 2.64 -0.66 -4.13
C PHE A 104 2.22 -0.77 -2.67
N TRP A 105 2.40 -1.97 -2.11
CA TRP A 105 2.28 -2.24 -0.67
C TRP A 105 3.55 -2.92 -0.20
N ASP A 106 4.19 -2.35 0.82
CA ASP A 106 5.31 -2.94 1.53
C ASP A 106 4.75 -3.68 2.76
N LEU A 107 4.70 -5.00 2.70
CA LEU A 107 4.03 -5.81 3.73
C LEU A 107 4.73 -5.70 5.09
N ALA A 108 6.03 -5.37 5.13
CA ALA A 108 6.75 -5.15 6.38
C ALA A 108 6.28 -3.87 7.11
N ARG A 109 5.66 -2.92 6.41
CA ARG A 109 5.07 -1.73 7.05
C ARG A 109 3.80 -2.05 7.82
N LEU A 110 3.07 -3.08 7.41
CA LEU A 110 1.86 -3.50 8.13
C LEU A 110 2.22 -4.01 9.52
N THR A 111 3.21 -4.91 9.61
CA THR A 111 3.75 -5.38 10.89
C THR A 111 4.43 -4.26 11.67
N GLY A 112 5.17 -3.38 10.99
CA GLY A 112 5.81 -2.24 11.64
C GLY A 112 4.81 -1.26 12.28
N TYR A 113 3.65 -1.04 11.65
CA TYR A 113 2.57 -0.23 12.22
C TYR A 113 1.91 -0.91 13.42
N HIS A 114 1.62 -2.21 13.32
CA HIS A 114 1.08 -2.99 14.41
C HIS A 114 1.98 -2.97 15.65
N ASN A 115 3.29 -3.13 15.46
CA ASN A 115 4.27 -3.08 16.55
C ASN A 115 4.28 -1.69 17.20
N PHE A 116 4.29 -0.62 16.39
CA PHE A 116 4.22 0.75 16.91
C PHE A 116 2.97 1.00 17.77
N LEU A 117 1.79 0.56 17.32
CA LEU A 117 0.56 0.71 18.11
C LEU A 117 0.58 -0.12 19.41
N THR A 118 1.21 -1.29 19.38
CA THR A 118 1.36 -2.15 20.55
C THR A 118 2.28 -1.51 21.59
N GLU A 119 3.43 -1.00 21.15
CA GLU A 119 4.37 -0.26 22.01
C GLU A 119 3.71 0.98 22.64
N MET A 120 2.91 1.73 21.87
CA MET A 120 2.12 2.86 22.39
C MET A 120 1.18 2.42 23.52
N ARG A 121 0.37 1.38 23.26
CA ARG A 121 -0.62 0.89 24.23
C ARG A 121 0.02 0.36 25.50
N ASP A 122 1.15 -0.33 25.38
CA ASP A 122 1.87 -0.87 26.54
C ASP A 122 2.52 0.25 27.35
N SER A 123 3.02 1.30 26.70
CA SER A 123 3.52 2.52 27.36
C SER A 123 2.41 3.24 28.13
N GLU A 124 1.21 3.37 27.55
CA GLU A 124 0.03 3.94 28.22
C GLU A 124 -0.40 3.11 29.44
N ARG A 125 -0.43 1.78 29.32
CA ARG A 125 -0.76 0.87 30.42
C ARG A 125 0.26 0.97 31.57
N ALA A 126 1.55 1.05 31.25
CA ALA A 126 2.60 1.23 32.24
C ALA A 126 2.43 2.55 32.99
N ALA A 127 2.17 3.65 32.28
CA ALA A 127 1.89 4.95 32.88
C ALA A 127 0.66 4.93 33.80
N ALA A 128 -0.43 4.30 33.36
CA ALA A 128 -1.64 4.13 34.17
C ALA A 128 -1.41 3.27 35.43
N ALA A 129 -0.46 2.33 35.38
CA ALA A 129 -0.04 1.52 36.53
C ALA A 129 1.00 2.22 37.43
N GLY A 130 1.33 3.50 37.17
CA GLY A 130 2.34 4.24 37.93
C GLY A 130 3.79 3.83 37.65
N GLN A 131 4.03 3.07 36.58
CA GLN A 131 5.36 2.67 36.13
C GLN A 131 5.92 3.69 35.13
N GLN A 132 7.24 3.76 35.01
CA GLN A 132 7.87 4.66 34.04
C GLN A 132 7.62 4.17 32.61
N PRO A 133 6.95 4.95 31.75
CA PRO A 133 6.64 4.54 30.39
C PRO A 133 7.91 4.41 29.55
N ALA A 134 8.00 3.32 28.77
CA ALA A 134 9.07 3.14 27.82
C ALA A 134 8.94 4.16 26.66
N PRO A 135 10.06 4.69 26.14
CA PRO A 135 10.03 5.52 24.94
C PRO A 135 9.49 4.73 23.75
N VAL A 136 8.51 5.28 23.05
CA VAL A 136 7.94 4.65 21.86
C VAL A 136 8.58 5.24 20.61
N HIS A 137 9.01 4.37 19.69
CA HIS A 137 9.70 4.80 18.48
C HIS A 137 8.79 4.74 17.25
N ARG A 138 8.49 5.91 16.67
CA ARG A 138 7.73 5.99 15.43
C ARG A 138 8.60 5.59 14.22
N PRO A 139 8.19 4.62 13.40
CA PRO A 139 8.92 4.29 12.18
C PRO A 139 9.08 5.49 11.24
N GLY A 140 10.26 5.69 10.65
CA GLY A 140 10.56 6.86 9.82
C GLY A 140 9.71 7.00 8.55
N TRP A 141 9.06 5.93 8.09
CA TRP A 141 8.12 5.96 6.96
C TRP A 141 6.69 6.36 7.37
N LEU A 142 6.37 6.38 8.66
CA LEU A 142 5.06 6.71 9.22
C LEU A 142 4.98 8.23 9.47
N GLN A 143 4.90 8.99 8.38
CA GLN A 143 4.97 10.45 8.45
C GLN A 143 3.59 11.08 8.66
N PRO A 144 3.46 12.07 9.58
CA PRO A 144 2.22 12.83 9.74
C PRO A 144 1.91 13.70 8.53
N ILE A 145 0.61 13.99 8.33
CA ILE A 145 0.19 14.93 7.30
C ILE A 145 0.60 16.34 7.74
N LYS A 146 1.38 17.01 6.89
CA LYS A 146 1.82 18.40 7.09
C LYS A 146 0.98 19.31 6.20
N HIS A 147 0.04 20.04 6.78
CA HIS A 147 -0.61 21.15 6.09
C HIS A 147 0.39 22.27 5.88
N ARG A 148 0.75 22.54 4.63
CA ARG A 148 1.53 23.74 4.33
C ARG A 148 0.61 24.93 4.58
N LYS A 149 0.83 25.66 5.68
CA LYS A 149 0.25 27.00 5.84
C LYS A 149 0.65 27.82 4.60
N GLN A 150 -0.33 28.13 3.76
CA GLN A 150 -0.19 29.15 2.74
C GLN A 150 0.03 30.44 3.54
N GLY A 151 1.31 30.85 3.64
CA GLY A 151 1.70 32.01 4.42
C GLY A 151 0.93 33.22 3.93
N GLY A 152 0.17 33.83 4.85
CA GLY A 152 -0.45 35.12 4.64
C GLY A 152 0.61 36.17 4.35
N GLY A 153 0.65 36.60 3.10
CA GLY A 153 1.26 37.84 2.64
C GLY A 153 0.19 38.66 1.94
N ALA A 154 -0.87 39.02 2.68
CA ALA A 154 -1.82 40.04 2.23
C ALA A 154 -1.16 41.40 2.46
N GLY A 155 -0.53 41.93 1.41
CA GLY A 155 0.06 43.26 1.44
C GLY A 155 0.98 43.57 0.28
N ASP A 156 0.62 43.23 -0.97
CA ASP A 156 1.00 44.04 -2.17
C ASP A 156 0.43 43.51 -3.52
N ALA A 157 -0.86 43.17 -3.58
CA ALA A 157 -1.48 42.68 -4.82
C ALA A 157 -2.68 43.51 -5.30
N VAL A 158 -2.77 44.79 -4.91
CA VAL A 158 -3.83 45.72 -5.36
C VAL A 158 -3.33 46.65 -6.47
N SER A 159 -2.51 46.15 -7.41
CA SER A 159 -2.05 46.99 -8.55
C SER A 159 -1.97 46.29 -9.91
N LYS A 160 -2.48 45.06 -10.07
CA LYS A 160 -2.51 44.40 -11.39
C LYS A 160 -3.84 43.74 -11.75
N LEU A 161 -4.95 44.33 -11.31
CA LEU A 161 -6.30 44.03 -11.81
C LEU A 161 -6.80 45.19 -12.67
N LYS A 162 -6.14 45.41 -13.81
CA LYS A 162 -6.70 46.20 -14.90
C LYS A 162 -6.02 45.81 -16.20
N ASN A 163 -6.39 44.65 -16.72
CA ASN A 163 -6.58 44.43 -18.16
C ASN A 163 -7.17 43.03 -18.40
N ASN A 164 -8.21 43.02 -19.22
CA ASN A 164 -8.87 41.88 -19.87
C ASN A 164 -9.95 41.15 -19.06
N MET A 165 -11.03 41.87 -18.77
CA MET A 165 -12.37 41.35 -19.08
C MET A 165 -12.52 41.29 -20.61
N LEU A 166 -12.85 40.11 -21.15
CA LEU A 166 -13.80 39.84 -22.24
C LEU A 166 -13.58 38.41 -22.76
N ALA A 167 -14.24 37.45 -22.14
CA ALA A 167 -14.88 36.28 -22.75
C ALA A 167 -15.48 35.40 -21.64
N ALA A 168 -16.79 35.47 -21.50
CA ALA A 168 -17.59 34.50 -20.79
C ALA A 168 -17.76 33.25 -21.68
N ASP A 169 -17.70 32.04 -21.12
CA ASP A 169 -18.90 31.22 -20.89
C ASP A 169 -18.54 29.91 -20.13
N ALA A 170 -19.56 29.35 -19.50
CA ALA A 170 -19.65 28.39 -18.40
C ALA A 170 -18.91 27.04 -18.54
N THR A 171 -18.46 26.51 -17.41
CA THR A 171 -19.14 25.42 -16.67
C THR A 171 -18.30 25.00 -15.45
N GLY A 172 -18.96 24.90 -14.29
CA GLY A 172 -18.35 24.45 -13.04
C GLY A 172 -18.20 22.94 -12.99
N SER A 173 -17.09 22.48 -12.41
CA SER A 173 -16.95 21.17 -11.79
C SER A 173 -15.62 21.12 -11.03
N ASP A 174 -15.76 20.80 -9.75
CA ASP A 174 -14.81 20.56 -8.66
C ASP A 174 -13.35 20.25 -9.02
N ARG A 175 -12.46 21.10 -8.50
CA ARG A 175 -11.01 20.86 -8.45
C ARG A 175 -10.68 20.09 -7.17
N ASP A 176 -10.67 18.77 -7.27
CA ASP A 176 -9.93 17.95 -6.30
C ASP A 176 -8.43 18.26 -6.41
N SER A 177 -7.91 18.85 -5.33
CA SER A 177 -6.51 19.21 -5.18
C SER A 177 -5.66 17.95 -4.98
N VAL A 178 -5.33 17.27 -6.07
CA VAL A 178 -4.33 16.20 -6.08
C VAL A 178 -2.94 16.80 -5.92
N ALA A 179 -2.24 16.39 -4.87
CA ALA A 179 -0.82 16.64 -4.67
C ALA A 179 0.00 16.04 -5.83
N SER A 180 0.20 16.81 -6.89
CA SER A 180 1.29 16.62 -7.84
C SER A 180 2.55 17.17 -7.19
N GLY A 181 3.49 16.30 -6.82
CA GLY A 181 4.73 16.79 -6.26
C GLY A 181 5.74 15.73 -5.84
N ARG A 182 6.59 15.35 -6.80
CA ARG A 182 7.97 14.89 -6.64
C ARG A 182 8.14 13.43 -6.20
N THR A 183 8.64 12.65 -7.16
CA THR A 183 9.57 11.54 -6.97
C THR A 183 10.79 12.04 -6.18
N GLY A 184 10.64 12.11 -4.87
CA GLY A 184 11.75 12.27 -3.93
C GLY A 184 12.59 11.01 -3.94
N SER A 185 13.51 10.92 -4.90
CA SER A 185 14.75 10.15 -4.79
C SER A 185 15.56 10.73 -3.63
N GLY A 186 15.16 10.42 -2.40
CA GLY A 186 15.90 10.67 -1.18
C GLY A 186 16.34 9.33 -0.63
N SER A 187 17.66 9.16 -0.51
CA SER A 187 18.29 8.05 0.19
C SER A 187 17.58 7.81 1.52
N MET A 188 16.78 6.75 1.61
CA MET A 188 16.23 6.28 2.88
C MET A 188 17.35 5.55 3.61
N ASN A 189 18.24 6.33 4.21
CA ASN A 189 18.94 5.84 5.38
C ASN A 189 17.86 5.62 6.45
N ASN A 190 17.96 4.51 7.20
CA ASN A 190 17.18 4.16 8.38
C ASN A 190 17.32 5.22 9.50
N ALA A 191 17.00 6.48 9.23
CA ALA A 191 16.85 7.50 10.24
C ALA A 191 15.53 7.23 10.96
N VAL A 192 15.64 6.39 11.98
CA VAL A 192 14.83 6.36 13.20
C VAL A 192 14.74 7.81 13.69
N GLU A 193 13.76 8.58 13.21
CA GLU A 193 13.49 9.91 13.73
C GLU A 193 12.88 9.68 15.12
N THR A 194 13.75 9.69 16.13
CA THR A 194 13.40 9.50 17.55
C THR A 194 12.58 10.70 18.02
N LEU A 195 11.34 10.78 17.59
CA LEU A 195 10.36 11.60 18.30
C LEU A 195 10.07 10.86 19.60
N HIS A 196 10.59 11.38 20.71
CA HIS A 196 10.16 10.97 22.05
C HIS A 196 8.72 11.41 22.23
N VAL A 197 7.77 10.63 21.70
CA VAL A 197 6.37 10.77 22.09
C VAL A 197 6.35 10.36 23.56
N HIS A 198 6.13 11.33 24.44
CA HIS A 198 5.88 11.03 25.85
C HIS A 198 4.62 10.18 25.87
N GLY A 199 4.74 8.92 26.31
CA GLY A 199 3.67 7.92 26.28
C GLY A 199 2.34 8.55 26.66
N GLY A 200 1.48 8.74 25.66
CA GLY A 200 0.33 9.60 25.72
C GLY A 200 -0.52 9.42 24.48
N ASP A 201 -1.81 9.68 24.65
CA ASP A 201 -2.88 9.42 23.69
C ASP A 201 -2.47 9.75 22.24
N LEU A 202 -2.62 8.77 21.35
CA LEU A 202 -2.35 8.90 19.92
C LEU A 202 -3.14 10.08 19.31
N ALA A 203 -4.36 10.31 19.80
CA ALA A 203 -5.21 11.43 19.39
C ALA A 203 -4.72 12.79 19.92
N ALA A 204 -3.95 12.81 21.01
CA ALA A 204 -3.27 14.02 21.48
C ALA A 204 -2.00 14.31 20.67
N SER A 205 -1.37 13.28 20.11
CA SER A 205 -0.08 13.39 19.41
C SER A 205 -0.21 13.71 17.92
N TYR A 206 -1.33 13.36 17.28
CA TYR A 206 -1.52 13.49 15.85
C TYR A 206 -2.91 14.00 15.48
N THR A 207 -3.02 14.64 14.31
CA THR A 207 -4.32 15.06 13.78
C THR A 207 -5.17 13.84 13.41
N GLN A 208 -6.49 13.94 13.55
CA GLN A 208 -7.42 12.89 13.13
C GLN A 208 -7.18 12.44 11.68
N GLU A 209 -6.97 13.39 10.76
CA GLU A 209 -6.65 13.10 9.35
C GLU A 209 -5.37 12.27 9.19
N THR A 210 -4.36 12.51 10.04
CA THR A 210 -3.13 11.70 10.03
C THR A 210 -3.43 10.26 10.46
N LEU A 211 -4.22 10.10 11.52
CA LEU A 211 -4.59 8.78 12.04
C LEU A 211 -5.41 7.99 11.02
N GLU A 212 -6.45 8.59 10.46
CA GLU A 212 -7.29 7.97 9.41
C GLU A 212 -6.47 7.58 8.17
N SER A 213 -5.47 8.39 7.81
CA SER A 213 -4.55 8.11 6.70
C SER A 213 -3.63 6.92 6.99
N TRP A 214 -3.16 6.80 8.24
CA TRP A 214 -2.34 5.68 8.68
C TRP A 214 -3.15 4.39 8.79
N GLU A 215 -4.31 4.44 9.47
CA GLU A 215 -5.23 3.32 9.60
C GLU A 215 -5.62 2.78 8.23
N GLY A 216 -6.05 3.64 7.31
CA GLY A 216 -6.43 3.23 5.96
C GLY A 216 -5.29 2.61 5.14
N LYS A 217 -4.02 2.75 5.53
CA LYS A 217 -2.85 2.17 4.83
C LYS A 217 -2.22 0.99 5.55
N TYR A 218 -2.42 0.86 6.85
CA TYR A 218 -1.61 -0.05 7.66
C TYR A 218 -2.40 -0.85 8.69
N ASP A 219 -3.65 -0.50 9.00
CA ASP A 219 -4.47 -1.30 9.89
C ASP A 219 -4.78 -2.67 9.26
N MET A 220 -4.67 -3.71 10.08
CA MET A 220 -4.89 -5.11 9.72
C MET A 220 -6.02 -5.75 10.53
N THR A 221 -6.65 -4.99 11.43
CA THR A 221 -7.67 -5.53 12.35
C THR A 221 -9.05 -5.67 11.70
N ARG A 222 -9.30 -4.93 10.63
CA ARG A 222 -10.57 -4.86 9.90
C ARG A 222 -10.46 -5.56 8.55
N VAL A 223 -10.84 -6.83 8.50
CA VAL A 223 -10.69 -7.70 7.32
C VAL A 223 -11.52 -7.19 6.14
N GLU A 224 -12.67 -6.56 6.41
CA GLU A 224 -13.60 -6.00 5.44
C GLU A 224 -13.10 -4.71 4.77
N ASP A 225 -12.20 -3.99 5.43
CA ASP A 225 -11.65 -2.74 4.92
C ASP A 225 -10.44 -3.02 4.01
N ALA A 226 -10.43 -2.39 2.85
CA ALA A 226 -9.35 -2.54 1.88
C ALA A 226 -8.20 -1.55 2.18
N ILE A 227 -7.00 -2.11 2.37
CA ILE A 227 -5.77 -1.36 2.63
C ILE A 227 -5.37 -0.53 1.41
N LYS A 228 -5.30 0.79 1.59
CA LYS A 228 -4.81 1.75 0.59
C LYS A 228 -3.33 1.49 0.27
N ALA A 229 -2.97 1.73 -0.98
CA ALA A 229 -1.58 1.63 -1.43
C ALA A 229 -0.65 2.52 -0.60
N HIS A 230 0.52 1.98 -0.26
CA HIS A 230 1.56 2.72 0.46
C HIS A 230 2.26 3.73 -0.44
N ALA A 231 2.37 3.41 -1.73
CA ALA A 231 2.81 4.31 -2.79
C ALA A 231 2.00 4.09 -4.07
N THR A 232 1.78 5.18 -4.80
CA THR A 232 1.11 5.18 -6.11
C THR A 232 1.97 5.92 -7.12
N SER A 233 2.24 5.30 -8.27
CA SER A 233 2.86 5.93 -9.43
C SER A 233 1.78 6.22 -10.47
N LYS A 234 1.50 7.51 -10.70
CA LYS A 234 0.61 7.96 -11.78
C LYS A 234 1.40 8.07 -13.06
N LEU A 235 0.94 7.40 -14.11
CA LEU A 235 1.58 7.44 -15.42
C LEU A 235 1.05 8.65 -16.20
N THR A 236 1.95 9.32 -16.93
CA THR A 236 1.57 10.39 -17.88
C THR A 236 0.88 9.85 -19.13
N ILE A 237 1.04 8.56 -19.39
CA ILE A 237 0.45 7.86 -20.52
C ILE A 237 -1.02 7.61 -20.21
N LYS A 238 -1.91 8.30 -20.95
CA LYS A 238 -3.36 8.10 -20.81
C LYS A 238 -3.78 6.69 -21.21
N ASP A 239 -4.81 6.19 -20.54
CA ASP A 239 -5.48 4.91 -20.81
C ASP A 239 -4.52 3.71 -20.84
N PHE A 240 -3.46 3.76 -20.02
CA PHE A 240 -2.61 2.61 -19.80
C PHE A 240 -3.33 1.60 -18.90
N VAL A 241 -3.36 0.34 -19.34
CA VAL A 241 -3.93 -0.79 -18.61
C VAL A 241 -2.81 -1.76 -18.27
N GLY A 242 -2.48 -1.89 -16.99
CA GLY A 242 -1.44 -2.80 -16.50
C GLY A 242 -1.86 -4.26 -16.59
N ARG A 243 -1.16 -5.06 -17.40
CA ARG A 243 -1.49 -6.47 -17.63
C ARG A 243 -0.68 -7.41 -16.74
N GLN A 244 0.60 -7.13 -16.55
CA GLN A 244 1.49 -7.97 -15.77
C GLN A 244 2.57 -7.14 -15.09
N VAL A 245 2.99 -7.60 -13.91
CA VAL A 245 4.10 -7.03 -13.15
C VAL A 245 5.22 -8.06 -13.00
N ALA A 246 6.46 -7.62 -13.07
CA ALA A 246 7.64 -8.43 -12.80
C ALA A 246 8.64 -7.63 -11.96
N TRP A 247 9.39 -8.33 -11.13
CA TRP A 247 10.49 -7.77 -10.36
C TRP A 247 11.78 -8.44 -10.80
N ASN A 248 12.89 -7.71 -10.79
CA ASN A 248 14.20 -8.35 -10.89
C ASN A 248 14.55 -9.05 -9.55
N ALA A 249 15.60 -9.88 -9.57
CA ALA A 249 15.98 -10.69 -8.42
C ALA A 249 16.31 -9.86 -7.16
N THR A 250 16.93 -8.69 -7.31
CA THR A 250 17.28 -7.83 -6.16
C THR A 250 16.10 -6.97 -5.69
N GLY A 251 15.04 -6.84 -6.49
CA GLY A 251 13.90 -5.97 -6.24
C GLY A 251 14.18 -4.49 -6.48
N GLU A 252 15.31 -4.15 -7.09
CA GLU A 252 15.66 -2.77 -7.51
C GLU A 252 14.78 -2.29 -8.65
N TRP A 253 14.33 -3.21 -9.51
CA TRP A 253 13.56 -2.92 -10.71
C TRP A 253 12.19 -3.60 -10.65
N CYS A 254 11.15 -2.81 -10.90
CA CYS A 254 9.79 -3.28 -11.14
C CYS A 254 9.38 -2.91 -12.56
N VAL A 255 8.97 -3.90 -13.34
CA VAL A 255 8.50 -3.71 -14.72
C VAL A 255 7.02 -4.02 -14.79
N VAL A 256 6.24 -3.07 -15.29
CA VAL A 256 4.81 -3.23 -15.55
C VAL A 256 4.58 -3.15 -17.05
N VAL A 257 4.05 -4.23 -17.64
CA VAL A 257 3.71 -4.28 -19.07
C VAL A 257 2.20 -4.21 -19.25
N GLY A 258 1.75 -3.59 -20.33
CA GLY A 258 0.33 -3.30 -20.49
C GLY A 258 -0.12 -3.00 -21.91
N SER A 259 -1.25 -2.30 -22.00
CA SER A 259 -1.83 -1.84 -23.28
C SER A 259 -0.83 -1.06 -24.13
N LYS A 260 -1.11 -0.95 -25.43
CA LYS A 260 -0.31 -0.19 -26.40
C LYS A 260 1.14 -0.70 -26.56
N ASN A 261 1.40 -1.96 -26.22
CA ASN A 261 2.74 -2.59 -26.24
C ASN A 261 3.77 -1.84 -25.39
N LEU A 262 3.32 -1.23 -24.28
CA LEU A 262 4.18 -0.42 -23.42
C LEU A 262 4.72 -1.23 -22.24
N ALA A 263 5.97 -0.93 -21.90
CA ALA A 263 6.62 -1.35 -20.68
C ALA A 263 6.99 -0.13 -19.84
N ILE A 264 6.54 -0.11 -18.59
CA ILE A 264 6.89 0.89 -17.59
C ILE A 264 7.97 0.28 -16.70
N VAL A 265 9.14 0.90 -16.64
CA VAL A 265 10.26 0.45 -15.83
C VAL A 265 10.43 1.42 -14.66
N LEU A 266 10.30 0.90 -13.45
CA LEU A 266 10.41 1.63 -12.20
C LEU A 266 11.64 1.15 -11.45
N GLN A 267 12.39 2.09 -10.86
CA GLN A 267 13.61 1.80 -10.11
C GLN A 267 13.49 2.30 -8.67
N ARG A 268 14.12 1.60 -7.74
CA ARG A 268 14.42 2.08 -6.38
C ARG A 268 15.88 1.81 -6.01
N TRP A 269 16.32 2.43 -4.92
CA TRP A 269 17.71 2.36 -4.39
C TRP A 269 18.78 2.89 -5.33
N ASP A 270 18.40 3.68 -6.33
CA ASP A 270 19.35 4.34 -7.18
C ASP A 270 20.24 5.27 -6.34
N LYS A 271 21.54 4.99 -6.36
CA LYS A 271 22.55 5.89 -5.84
C LYS A 271 22.72 6.95 -6.92
N LYS A 272 21.92 8.01 -6.86
CA LYS A 272 22.27 9.22 -7.63
C LYS A 272 23.72 9.54 -7.28
N MET A 273 24.62 9.39 -8.24
CA MET A 273 25.91 10.05 -8.23
C MET A 273 25.57 11.52 -7.98
N LYS A 274 25.81 12.00 -6.76
CA LYS A 274 25.87 13.43 -6.53
C LYS A 274 26.94 13.90 -7.50
N GLY A 275 26.54 14.63 -8.53
CA GLY A 275 27.47 15.19 -9.50
C GLY A 275 28.58 15.88 -8.72
N GLU A 276 29.78 15.32 -8.84
CA GLU A 276 31.01 16.00 -8.46
C GLU A 276 31.08 17.29 -9.28
N ASP A 277 31.18 18.41 -8.57
CA ASP A 277 31.93 19.61 -8.89
C ASP A 277 31.79 20.16 -10.33
N LYS A 278 31.07 21.27 -10.54
CA LYS A 278 31.58 22.63 -10.24
C LYS A 278 33.12 22.70 -10.26
N ASP A 279 33.61 23.14 -11.41
CA ASP A 279 34.95 23.68 -11.68
C ASP A 279 36.09 22.67 -11.84
N LYS A 280 36.55 22.53 -13.09
CA LYS A 280 37.97 22.70 -13.45
C LYS A 280 38.18 22.98 -14.94
N LYS A 281 38.58 24.24 -15.17
CA LYS A 281 39.27 24.87 -16.32
C LYS A 281 38.53 25.06 -17.65
#